data_AF-A0A2X1RGH5-F1
#
_entry.id   AF-A0A2X1RGH5-F1
#
_cell.length_a   1.000
_cell.length_b   1.000
_cell.length_c   1.000
_cell.angle_alpha   90.00
_cell.angle_beta   90.00
_cell.angle_gamma   90.00
#
_symmetry.space_group_name_H-M   'P 1'
#
loop_
_entity.id
_entity.type
_entity.pdbx_description
1 polymer ?
#
loop_
_entity_poly.entity_id
_entity_poly.type
_entity_poly.pdbx_seq_one_letter_code
_entity_poly.pdbx_strand_id
1 'polypeptide(L)'
;MCKENRILELGKIFVSRRILAELTTEKINEVISWHQNGCIIMLGNKDWIEKPPHPLSEIVMNFYQADNGKDTIQLSTSVDDDGNRTTKISFSDESEDEQRGHFDWDIYQSKRTPLKLGDVFMYSLR
;
A
#
# COMPACT_ATOMS: atom_id res chain seq x y z
N MET A 1 24.27 -4.30 -17.45
CA MET A 1 23.11 -5.11 -17.89
C MET A 1 21.91 -4.61 -17.11
N CYS A 2 20.96 -3.97 -17.77
CA CYS A 2 19.73 -3.51 -17.13
C CYS A 2 18.96 -4.74 -16.61
N LYS A 3 18.99 -4.96 -15.30
CA LYS A 3 18.13 -5.96 -14.63
C LYS A 3 16.69 -5.55 -14.95
N GLU A 4 15.89 -6.47 -15.48
CA GLU A 4 14.50 -6.23 -15.89
C GLU A 4 13.74 -5.43 -14.82
N ASN A 5 13.17 -4.29 -15.20
CA ASN A 5 12.24 -3.53 -14.36
C ASN A 5 10.95 -4.36 -14.23
N ARG A 6 10.92 -5.31 -13.30
CA ARG A 6 9.73 -6.11 -13.02
C ARG A 6 8.87 -5.35 -12.02
N ILE A 7 7.75 -4.83 -12.51
CA ILE A 7 6.71 -4.20 -11.70
C ILE A 7 5.93 -5.31 -10.98
N LEU A 8 5.73 -5.18 -9.67
CA LEU A 8 4.87 -6.06 -8.89
C LEU A 8 3.39 -5.73 -9.18
N GLU A 9 2.61 -6.72 -9.56
CA GLU A 9 1.16 -6.57 -9.64
C GLU A 9 0.57 -6.58 -8.22
N LEU A 10 -0.16 -5.53 -7.84
CA LEU A 10 -0.69 -5.37 -6.49
C LEU A 10 -2.10 -5.93 -6.31
N GLY A 11 -2.84 -6.12 -7.40
CA GLY A 11 -4.25 -6.50 -7.36
C GLY A 11 -5.11 -5.53 -6.53
N LYS A 12 -6.05 -6.05 -5.74
CA LYS A 12 -6.91 -5.21 -4.88
C LYS A 12 -6.13 -4.65 -3.71
N ILE A 13 -6.22 -3.34 -3.47
CA ILE A 13 -5.50 -2.67 -2.39
C ILE A 13 -6.45 -2.34 -1.25
N PHE A 14 -6.12 -2.82 -0.05
CA PHE A 14 -6.84 -2.57 1.18
C PHE A 14 -5.99 -1.74 2.14
N VAL A 15 -6.54 -0.64 2.65
CA VAL A 15 -5.86 0.29 3.54
C VAL A 15 -6.53 0.29 4.90
N SER A 16 -5.75 0.17 5.97
CA SER A 16 -6.26 0.20 7.35
C SER A 16 -6.89 1.56 7.67
N ARG A 17 -7.88 1.54 8.56
CA ARG A 17 -8.56 2.77 9.01
C ARG A 17 -7.58 3.81 9.57
N ARG A 18 -6.55 3.39 10.32
CA ARG A 18 -5.57 4.29 10.93
C ARG A 18 -4.69 4.95 9.88
N ILE A 19 -4.22 4.18 8.89
CA ILE A 19 -3.48 4.74 7.74
C ILE A 19 -4.30 5.82 7.03
N LEU A 20 -5.60 5.59 6.79
CA LEU A 20 -6.49 6.59 6.18
C LEU A 20 -6.67 7.86 7.01
N ALA A 21 -6.59 7.75 8.34
CA ALA A 21 -6.77 8.86 9.26
C ALA A 21 -5.48 9.67 9.48
N GLU A 22 -4.32 9.02 9.42
CA GLU A 22 -3.03 9.60 9.77
C GLU A 22 -2.19 10.00 8.55
N LEU A 23 -2.37 9.34 7.41
CA LEU A 23 -1.59 9.61 6.20
C LEU A 23 -2.41 10.35 5.13
N THR A 24 -1.72 11.20 4.37
CA THR A 24 -2.32 11.87 3.21
C THR A 24 -2.50 10.90 2.04
N THR A 25 -3.38 11.26 1.10
CA THR A 25 -3.59 10.46 -0.12
C THR A 25 -2.32 10.39 -0.96
N GLU A 26 -1.55 11.47 -1.01
CA GLU A 26 -0.26 11.53 -1.68
C GLU A 26 0.73 10.55 -1.06
N LYS A 27 0.81 10.49 0.28
CA LYS A 27 1.71 9.58 0.99
C LYS A 27 1.32 8.12 0.79
N ILE A 28 0.02 7.82 0.82
CA ILE A 28 -0.48 6.46 0.56
C ILE A 28 -0.15 6.03 -0.88
N ASN A 29 -0.33 6.90 -1.87
CA ASN A 29 0.04 6.61 -3.25
C ASN A 29 1.56 6.46 -3.44
N GLU A 30 2.35 7.25 -2.70
CA GLU A 30 3.81 7.13 -2.69
C GLU A 30 4.26 5.74 -2.20
N VAL A 31 3.76 5.28 -1.04
CA VAL A 31 4.13 3.95 -0.52
C VAL A 31 3.63 2.80 -1.40
N ILE A 32 2.46 2.93 -2.01
CA ILE A 32 1.95 1.97 -3.01
C ILE A 32 2.91 1.89 -4.20
N SER A 33 3.33 3.04 -4.73
CA SER A 33 4.27 3.11 -5.85
C SER A 33 5.61 2.49 -5.48
N TRP A 34 6.11 2.74 -4.26
CA TRP A 34 7.34 2.11 -3.79
C TRP A 34 7.21 0.59 -3.73
N HIS A 35 6.11 0.07 -3.18
CA HIS A 35 5.87 -1.36 -3.08
C HIS A 35 5.73 -2.03 -4.46
N GLN A 36 5.03 -1.36 -5.38
CA GLN A 36 4.88 -1.77 -6.78
C GLN A 36 6.22 -1.83 -7.54
N ASN A 37 7.12 -0.87 -7.27
CA ASN A 37 8.44 -0.79 -7.91
C ASN A 37 9.52 -1.60 -7.16
N GLY A 38 9.18 -2.25 -6.04
CA GLY A 38 10.14 -2.97 -5.21
C GLY A 38 11.15 -2.07 -4.50
N CYS A 39 10.82 -0.80 -4.25
CA CYS A 39 11.64 0.11 -3.46
C CYS A 39 11.53 -0.26 -1.97
N ILE A 40 12.66 -0.59 -1.35
CA ILE A 40 12.77 -1.01 0.05
C ILE A 40 13.37 0.15 0.86
N ILE A 41 12.75 0.55 1.97
CA ILE A 41 13.36 1.48 2.94
C ILE A 41 13.58 0.71 4.25
N MET A 42 14.85 0.48 4.59
CA MET A 42 15.26 -0.25 5.79
C MET A 42 15.06 0.56 7.09
N LEU A 43 14.76 -0.16 8.18
CA LEU A 43 14.91 0.31 9.56
C LEU A 43 15.97 -0.54 10.29
N GLY A 44 17.10 0.07 10.65
CA GLY A 44 18.05 -0.43 11.66
C GLY A 44 18.91 -1.65 11.31
N ASN A 45 20.21 -1.42 11.08
CA ASN A 45 21.39 -2.30 11.21
C ASN A 45 21.36 -3.82 10.94
N LYS A 46 20.36 -4.40 10.27
CA LYS A 46 20.42 -5.80 9.81
C LYS A 46 19.88 -5.98 8.40
N ASP A 47 20.83 -6.26 7.53
CA ASP A 47 20.82 -6.97 6.25
C ASP A 47 19.63 -6.80 5.30
N TRP A 48 19.95 -6.03 4.25
CA TRP A 48 19.50 -6.13 2.86
C TRP A 48 18.77 -7.41 2.48
N ILE A 49 17.62 -7.26 1.83
CA ILE A 49 17.20 -8.22 0.81
C ILE A 49 17.17 -7.50 -0.53
N GLU A 50 18.10 -7.92 -1.38
CA GLU A 50 18.20 -7.54 -2.77
C GLU A 50 17.17 -8.35 -3.58
N LYS A 51 16.33 -7.62 -4.32
CA LYS A 51 15.27 -8.03 -5.27
C LYS A 51 13.85 -7.99 -4.70
N PRO A 52 12.87 -7.46 -5.47
CA PRO A 52 11.49 -7.87 -5.26
C PRO A 52 11.43 -9.41 -5.32
N PRO A 53 10.61 -10.07 -4.49
CA PRO A 53 10.41 -11.50 -4.62
C PRO A 53 10.06 -11.84 -6.07
N HIS A 54 10.40 -13.05 -6.50
CA HIS A 54 10.07 -13.50 -7.85
C HIS A 54 8.61 -13.09 -8.16
N PRO A 55 8.24 -12.62 -9.36
CA PRO A 55 6.86 -12.24 -9.68
C PRO A 55 5.84 -13.40 -9.55
N LEU A 56 6.29 -14.60 -9.17
CA LEU A 56 5.47 -15.77 -8.84
C LEU A 56 5.49 -16.09 -7.32
N SER A 57 6.07 -15.23 -6.49
CA SER A 57 6.03 -15.38 -5.05
C SER A 57 4.60 -15.19 -4.56
N GLU A 58 4.15 -16.15 -3.77
CA GLU A 58 2.81 -16.17 -3.18
C GLU A 58 2.61 -15.01 -2.21
N ILE A 59 3.68 -14.54 -1.57
CA ILE A 59 3.65 -13.42 -0.62
C ILE A 59 4.86 -12.50 -0.84
N VAL A 60 4.62 -11.19 -0.90
CA VAL A 60 5.60 -10.11 -0.95
C VAL A 60 5.31 -9.13 0.17
N MET A 61 6.30 -8.76 0.97
CA MET A 61 6.12 -7.86 2.10
C MET A 61 7.20 -6.78 2.12
N ASN A 62 6.79 -5.52 2.29
CA ASN A 62 7.67 -4.37 2.44
C ASN A 62 7.29 -3.55 3.69
N PHE A 63 8.28 -2.83 4.22
CA PHE A 63 8.14 -1.97 5.39
C PHE A 63 8.69 -0.58 5.06
N TYR A 64 8.02 0.45 5.56
CA TYR A 64 8.43 1.84 5.40
C TYR A 64 8.29 2.57 6.73
N GLN A 65 9.27 3.40 7.09
CA GLN A 65 9.12 4.27 8.25
C GLN A 65 8.13 5.40 7.92
N ALA A 66 7.14 5.61 8.79
CA ALA A 66 6.24 6.76 8.69
C ALA A 66 7.00 8.05 9.04
N ASP A 67 6.51 9.19 8.54
CA ASP A 67 7.19 10.48 8.71
C ASP A 67 7.31 10.91 10.19
N ASN A 68 6.52 10.30 11.09
CA ASN A 68 6.60 10.51 12.54
C ASN A 68 7.81 9.83 13.21
N GLY A 69 8.58 9.03 12.46
CA GLY A 69 9.80 8.36 12.90
C GLY A 69 9.60 7.23 13.91
N LYS A 70 8.36 6.92 14.31
CA LYS A 70 8.03 5.90 15.31
C LYS A 70 7.29 4.72 14.70
N ASP A 71 6.33 5.00 13.84
CA ASP A 71 5.50 3.97 13.25
C ASP A 71 6.15 3.41 11.98
N THR A 72 5.87 2.14 11.72
CA THR A 72 6.29 1.45 10.49
C THR A 72 5.05 1.04 9.72
N ILE A 73 4.96 1.46 8.46
CA ILE A 73 3.92 1.07 7.52
C ILE A 73 4.34 -0.26 6.90
N GLN A 74 3.47 -1.26 6.96
CA GLN A 74 3.67 -2.57 6.36
C GLN A 74 2.76 -2.72 5.14
N LEU A 75 3.33 -3.19 4.03
CA LEU A 75 2.61 -3.52 2.81
C LEU A 75 2.83 -4.99 2.50
N SER A 76 1.75 -5.75 2.41
CA SER A 76 1.80 -7.18 2.07
C SER A 76 0.93 -7.48 0.87
N THR A 77 1.53 -8.00 -0.20
CA THR A 77 0.81 -8.54 -1.35
C THR A 77 0.82 -10.05 -1.27
N SER A 78 -0.34 -10.68 -1.28
CA SER A 78 -0.49 -12.14 -1.35
C SER A 78 -1.35 -12.55 -2.53
N VAL A 79 -1.16 -13.80 -2.99
CA VAL A 79 -2.00 -14.46 -3.98
C VAL A 79 -2.95 -15.40 -3.24
N ASP A 80 -4.26 -15.37 -3.54
CA ASP A 80 -5.22 -16.34 -3.01
C ASP A 80 -5.27 -17.63 -3.84
N ASP A 81 -6.07 -18.62 -3.40
CA ASP A 81 -6.21 -19.92 -4.07
C ASP A 81 -6.74 -19.81 -5.51
N ASP A 82 -7.46 -18.72 -5.82
CA ASP A 82 -7.98 -18.40 -7.16
C ASP A 82 -6.96 -17.66 -8.04
N GLY A 83 -5.76 -17.38 -7.51
CA GLY A 83 -4.70 -16.65 -8.21
C GLY A 83 -4.85 -15.12 -8.17
N ASN A 84 -5.81 -14.59 -7.41
CA ASN A 84 -6.00 -13.15 -7.31
C ASN A 84 -5.03 -12.53 -6.31
N ARG A 85 -4.44 -11.41 -6.71
CA ARG A 85 -3.55 -10.64 -5.85
C ARG A 85 -4.34 -9.68 -4.96
N THR A 86 -3.94 -9.62 -3.70
CA THR A 86 -4.45 -8.66 -2.74
C THR A 86 -3.29 -8.02 -2.00
N THR A 87 -3.29 -6.70 -1.91
CA THR A 87 -2.32 -5.91 -1.15
C THR A 87 -2.98 -5.29 0.07
N LYS A 88 -2.42 -5.51 1.27
CA LYS A 88 -2.85 -4.86 2.51
C LYS A 88 -1.82 -3.83 2.95
N ILE A 89 -2.30 -2.69 3.43
CA ILE A 89 -1.50 -1.57 3.93
C ILE A 89 -1.99 -1.24 5.35
N SER A 90 -1.12 -1.39 6.33
CA SER A 90 -1.40 -1.09 7.73
C SER A 90 -0.15 -0.56 8.42
N PHE A 91 -0.26 -0.07 9.65
CA PHE A 91 0.94 0.00 10.49
C PHE A 91 1.31 -1.43 10.96
N SER A 92 2.59 -1.66 11.22
CA SER A 92 3.15 -2.98 11.55
C SER A 92 2.59 -3.53 12.86
N ASP A 93 2.34 -2.65 13.83
CA ASP A 93 1.69 -2.94 15.11
C ASP A 93 0.20 -3.31 14.96
N GLU A 94 -0.37 -3.16 13.76
CA GLU A 94 -1.76 -3.51 13.44
C GLU A 94 -1.87 -4.74 12.54
N SER A 95 -0.76 -5.31 12.07
CA SER A 95 -0.78 -6.30 10.99
C SER A 95 -1.52 -7.61 11.34
N GLU A 96 -1.60 -7.96 12.64
CA GLU A 96 -2.31 -9.14 13.15
C GLU A 96 -3.72 -8.82 13.69
N ASP A 97 -4.14 -7.55 13.67
CA ASP A 97 -5.44 -7.12 14.20
C ASP A 97 -6.54 -7.20 13.13
N GLU A 98 -7.14 -8.38 12.99
CA GLU A 98 -8.19 -8.64 11.99
C GLU A 98 -9.47 -7.82 12.21
N GLN A 99 -9.70 -7.29 13.42
CA GLN A 99 -10.92 -6.52 13.73
C GLN A 99 -10.84 -5.06 13.29
N ARG A 100 -9.68 -4.60 12.84
CA ARG A 100 -9.38 -3.16 12.73
C ARG A 100 -10.01 -2.44 11.54
N GLY A 101 -10.65 -3.18 10.63
CA GLY A 101 -11.36 -2.65 9.49
C GLY A 101 -10.43 -2.11 8.41
N HIS A 102 -10.61 -2.65 7.20
CA HIS A 102 -9.87 -2.22 6.02
C HIS A 102 -10.84 -1.64 4.99
N PHE A 103 -10.34 -0.71 4.19
CA PHE A 103 -11.10 -0.10 3.11
C PHE A 103 -10.43 -0.39 1.77
N ASP A 104 -11.24 -0.72 0.78
CA ASP A 104 -10.80 -0.79 -0.61
C ASP A 104 -10.36 0.61 -1.07
N TRP A 105 -9.10 0.72 -1.48
CA TRP A 105 -8.46 2.00 -1.81
C TRP A 105 -9.05 2.63 -3.06
N ASP A 106 -9.35 1.85 -4.09
CA ASP A 106 -9.90 2.34 -5.36
C ASP A 106 -11.32 2.88 -5.15
N ILE A 107 -12.12 2.16 -4.35
CA ILE A 107 -13.46 2.62 -3.93
C ILE A 107 -13.33 3.88 -3.07
N TYR A 108 -12.34 3.95 -2.19
CA TYR A 108 -12.13 5.14 -1.35
C TYR A 108 -11.74 6.37 -2.18
N GLN A 109 -10.84 6.23 -3.15
CA GLN A 109 -10.43 7.31 -4.06
C GLN A 109 -11.54 7.77 -4.99
N SER A 110 -12.33 6.84 -5.55
CA SER A 110 -13.45 7.19 -6.43
C SER A 110 -14.52 8.02 -5.71
N LYS A 111 -14.75 7.80 -4.41
CA LYS A 111 -15.65 8.64 -3.59
C LYS A 111 -15.07 10.01 -3.24
N ARG A 112 -13.74 10.19 -3.32
CA ARG A 112 -13.05 11.47 -3.13
C ARG A 112 -12.90 12.28 -4.41
N THR A 113 -12.99 11.62 -5.56
CA THR A 113 -12.95 12.32 -6.85
C THR A 113 -14.23 13.14 -6.98
N PRO A 114 -14.14 14.46 -7.22
CA PRO A 114 -15.33 15.27 -7.42
C PRO A 114 -16.13 14.69 -8.58
N LEU A 115 -17.42 14.42 -8.37
CA LEU A 115 -18.32 14.16 -9.47
C LEU A 115 -18.37 15.43 -10.33
N LYS A 116 -17.84 15.37 -11.55
CA LYS A 116 -17.93 16.47 -12.50
C LYS A 116 -19.36 16.50 -13.04
N LEU A 117 -20.17 17.43 -12.53
CA LEU A 117 -21.52 17.70 -13.01
C LEU A 117 -21.47 19.01 -13.81
N GLY A 118 -21.08 18.91 -15.09
CA GLY A 118 -20.75 20.07 -15.91
C GLY A 118 -19.44 20.76 -15.46
N ASP A 119 -19.46 22.08 -15.34
CA ASP A 119 -18.28 22.90 -14.95
C ASP A 119 -18.12 23.10 -13.43
N VAL A 120 -18.92 22.38 -12.62
CA VAL A 120 -18.91 22.52 -11.15
C VAL A 120 -18.23 21.31 -10.52
N PHE A 121 -17.22 21.57 -9.68
CA PHE A 121 -16.62 20.57 -8.80
C PHE A 121 -17.36 20.58 -7.45
N MET A 122 -17.97 19.45 -7.08
CA MET A 122 -18.51 19.27 -5.72
C MET A 122 -17.51 18.51 -4.86
N TYR A 123 -17.11 19.12 -3.74
CA TYR A 123 -16.33 18.47 -2.69
C TYR A 123 -17.26 17.94 -1.61
N SER A 124 -17.10 16.68 -1.21
CA SER A 124 -17.69 16.18 0.03
C SER A 124 -16.84 16.66 1.20
N LEU A 125 -17.24 17.76 1.84
CA LEU A 125 -16.67 18.19 3.12
C LEU A 125 -17.13 17.24 4.22
N ARG A 126 -16.18 16.53 4.84
CA ARG A 126 -16.30 15.99 6.19
C ARG A 126 -15.05 16.31 6.97
#